data_AF-A0A2W4SYI8-F1
#
_entry.id   AF-A0A2W4SYI8-F1
#
_cell.length_a   1.000
_cell.length_b   1.000
_cell.length_c   1.000
_cell.angle_alpha   90.00
_cell.angle_beta   90.00
_cell.angle_gamma   90.00
#
_symmetry.space_group_name_H-M   'P 1'
#
loop_
_entity.id
_entity.type
_entity.pdbx_description
1 polymer ?
#
loop_
_entity_poly.entity_id
_entity_poly.type
_entity_poly.pdbx_seq_one_letter_code
_entity_poly.pdbx_strand_id
1 'polypeptide(L)'
;MPYSTAHLAVVPAEPLKPGAAARPVPNVVVLKFGSSILKSAADAPVVASEIYGHVRAGRKVVAVVSAFAGHTDRLLAEARSLGLDHENDLLPGYVALGEEKAAAFTAIACDRIGLDAVALSVRELGIVADGPLQHAHPCDLRGEGLRQALEQHQVVVVPGFGAVRPDGRVALLGRGGSDLTAVFLAAELGLKRVRLVKDVDGLYDRDPASASGKPLRYRRASWDDARRHGGALVQHGAIDMAHQRGVEIEVAALGRADCTVVGEHSAPPGPSVPDAPVRVAIAGCGVVGGGLLARLLVDPRFQVVGVLVRDPRKARDVDAPVNLFTSDREALLNQKPDLLLEALSEGGAGHDLIRCALERGIDVASANKQAISRDPAGLAALAQASGARLAYSAAVGGGAPMIETLRAARSAGPVAGFEAVLNGTVNFMLGRLEAGADFADALADARVAGFAEEDPSSDLEGRDSAAKVRLLAFEAFGETPAEADVPCDVLSDAFVVSGPVRQIGACHRVDGALKSSVTLDGELSDPLFARLRGERNALKVYGEDGRVWSCKGRGAGRWPTTESVLSDVADIVRARHAVLGHH
;
A
#
# COMPACT_ATOMS: atom_id res chain seq x y z
N MET A 1 -43.28 56.38 0.48
CA MET A 1 -42.04 56.36 -0.31
C MET A 1 -41.52 54.94 -0.33
N PRO A 2 -41.29 54.35 -1.52
CA PRO A 2 -41.43 52.91 -1.74
C PRO A 2 -40.09 52.20 -1.98
N TYR A 3 -40.14 50.88 -1.78
CA TYR A 3 -39.36 49.79 -2.37
C TYR A 3 -38.27 50.16 -3.38
N SER A 4 -37.02 49.85 -3.04
CA SER A 4 -35.92 49.76 -4.00
C SER A 4 -35.83 48.34 -4.54
N THR A 5 -36.05 48.24 -5.85
CA THR A 5 -36.04 47.05 -6.70
C THR A 5 -34.64 46.48 -6.86
N ALA A 6 -34.48 45.18 -6.58
CA ALA A 6 -33.30 44.42 -6.99
C ALA A 6 -33.29 44.27 -8.53
N HIS A 7 -32.21 44.71 -9.17
CA HIS A 7 -31.96 44.44 -10.58
C HIS A 7 -31.36 43.04 -10.73
N LEU A 8 -32.12 42.12 -11.32
CA LEU A 8 -31.62 40.86 -11.87
C LEU A 8 -30.81 41.16 -13.13
N ALA A 9 -29.48 41.04 -13.04
CA ALA A 9 -28.63 40.98 -14.21
C ALA A 9 -28.69 39.55 -14.79
N VAL A 10 -29.26 39.42 -15.99
CA VAL A 10 -29.18 38.18 -16.77
C VAL A 10 -27.77 38.09 -17.34
N VAL A 11 -26.96 37.18 -16.80
CA VAL A 11 -25.68 36.77 -17.40
C VAL A 11 -26.01 35.77 -18.51
N PRO A 12 -25.49 35.93 -19.75
CA PRO A 12 -25.73 34.96 -20.81
C PRO A 12 -25.15 33.59 -20.41
N ALA A 13 -25.94 32.53 -20.63
CA ALA A 13 -25.57 31.16 -20.32
C ALA A 13 -24.30 30.77 -21.11
N GLU A 14 -23.22 30.48 -20.39
CA GLU A 14 -22.10 29.73 -20.97
C GLU A 14 -22.63 28.35 -21.41
N PRO A 15 -22.15 27.80 -22.55
CA PRO A 15 -22.53 26.47 -22.96
C PRO A 15 -22.15 25.47 -21.87
N LEU A 16 -23.15 24.74 -21.39
CA LEU A 16 -23.02 23.65 -20.43
C LEU A 16 -21.87 22.74 -20.82
N LYS A 17 -20.78 22.78 -20.04
CA LYS A 17 -19.75 21.73 -20.05
C LYS A 17 -20.46 20.37 -19.89
N PRO A 18 -20.06 19.34 -20.65
CA PRO A 18 -20.64 18.01 -20.55
C PRO A 18 -20.70 17.60 -19.08
N GLY A 19 -21.87 17.16 -18.64
CA GLY A 19 -22.22 16.97 -17.24
C GLY A 19 -21.11 16.26 -16.48
N ALA A 20 -20.72 16.85 -15.33
CA ALA A 20 -19.89 16.17 -14.36
C ALA A 20 -20.55 14.82 -14.04
N ALA A 21 -19.97 13.75 -14.58
CA ALA A 21 -20.28 12.40 -14.16
C ALA A 21 -20.25 12.40 -12.63
N ALA A 22 -21.27 11.80 -11.99
CA ALA A 22 -21.27 11.61 -10.55
C ALA A 22 -19.89 11.08 -10.16
N ARG A 23 -19.16 11.83 -9.31
CA ARG A 23 -17.80 11.46 -8.90
C ARG A 23 -17.86 10.00 -8.46
N PRO A 24 -17.16 9.07 -9.13
CA PRO A 24 -17.17 7.69 -8.71
C PRO A 24 -16.74 7.67 -7.25
N VAL A 25 -17.54 7.05 -6.39
CA VAL A 25 -17.17 6.83 -4.99
C VAL A 25 -15.78 6.20 -5.02
N PRO A 26 -14.77 6.77 -4.32
CA PRO A 26 -13.43 6.21 -4.34
C PRO A 26 -13.51 4.72 -4.01
N ASN A 27 -12.70 3.90 -4.66
CA ASN A 27 -12.64 2.46 -4.41
C ASN A 27 -12.11 2.23 -2.97
N VAL A 28 -12.98 2.25 -1.97
CA VAL A 28 -12.61 2.13 -0.54
C VAL A 28 -12.74 0.68 -0.10
N VAL A 29 -11.81 0.24 0.76
CA VAL A 29 -11.92 -1.01 1.51
C VAL A 29 -11.80 -0.76 3.01
N VAL A 30 -12.53 -1.53 3.79
CA VAL A 30 -12.38 -1.56 5.25
C VAL A 30 -11.66 -2.84 5.64
N LEU A 31 -10.50 -2.68 6.29
CA LEU A 31 -9.67 -3.76 6.80
C LEU A 31 -9.66 -3.70 8.32
N LYS A 32 -9.85 -4.83 8.99
CA LYS A 32 -9.75 -4.91 10.44
C LYS A 32 -8.54 -5.73 10.85
N PHE A 33 -7.73 -5.19 11.76
CA PHE A 33 -6.58 -5.88 12.35
C PHE A 33 -6.81 -6.10 13.84
N GLY A 34 -6.90 -7.36 14.25
CA GLY A 34 -7.08 -7.74 15.66
C GLY A 34 -5.77 -7.79 16.45
N SER A 35 -5.89 -7.96 17.77
CA SER A 35 -4.74 -8.14 18.68
C SER A 35 -3.93 -9.41 18.43
N SER A 36 -4.49 -10.42 17.74
CA SER A 36 -3.74 -11.60 17.29
C SER A 36 -2.74 -11.27 16.17
N ILE A 37 -2.97 -10.19 15.43
CA ILE A 37 -2.05 -9.63 14.43
C ILE A 37 -1.18 -8.53 15.04
N LEU A 38 -1.80 -7.55 15.70
CA LEU A 38 -1.12 -6.45 16.38
C LEU A 38 -0.79 -6.85 17.82
N LYS A 39 0.22 -7.71 18.01
CA LYS A 39 0.65 -8.12 19.37
C LYS A 39 1.43 -7.00 20.06
N SER A 40 2.19 -6.24 19.30
CA SER A 40 3.06 -5.16 19.74
C SER A 40 3.28 -4.12 18.64
N ALA A 41 3.98 -3.04 18.98
CA ALA A 41 4.44 -2.05 18.01
C ALA A 41 5.29 -2.63 16.88
N ALA A 42 5.99 -3.75 17.12
CA ALA A 42 6.85 -4.40 16.13
C ALA A 42 6.06 -5.08 15.00
N ASP A 43 4.74 -5.29 15.16
CA ASP A 43 3.87 -5.93 14.18
C ASP A 43 3.23 -4.92 13.20
N ALA A 44 3.20 -3.64 13.56
CA ALA A 44 2.67 -2.56 12.72
C ALA A 44 3.28 -2.53 11.29
N PRO A 45 4.58 -2.81 11.08
CA PRO A 45 5.15 -2.90 9.74
C PRO A 45 4.56 -4.00 8.86
N VAL A 46 4.06 -5.12 9.40
CA VAL A 46 3.41 -6.18 8.58
C VAL A 46 1.98 -5.78 8.22
N VAL A 47 1.28 -5.09 9.13
CA VAL A 47 -0.02 -4.48 8.84
C VAL A 47 0.10 -3.41 7.74
N ALA A 48 1.14 -2.58 7.79
CA ALA A 48 1.42 -1.60 6.75
C ALA A 48 1.66 -2.25 5.38
N SER A 49 2.34 -3.41 5.32
CA SER A 49 2.51 -4.20 4.08
C SER A 49 1.18 -4.67 3.49
N GLU A 50 0.25 -5.16 4.32
CA GLU A 50 -1.10 -5.54 3.88
C GLU A 50 -1.85 -4.33 3.32
N ILE A 51 -1.86 -3.21 4.05
CA ILE A 51 -2.49 -1.95 3.62
C ILE A 51 -1.89 -1.47 2.29
N TYR A 52 -0.57 -1.53 2.14
CA TYR A 52 0.13 -1.13 0.92
C TYR A 52 -0.35 -1.93 -0.29
N GLY A 53 -0.55 -3.25 -0.16
CA GLY A 53 -1.11 -4.07 -1.24
C GLY A 53 -2.49 -3.61 -1.71
N HIS A 54 -3.32 -3.07 -0.81
CA HIS A 54 -4.61 -2.47 -1.17
C HIS A 54 -4.46 -1.12 -1.87
N VAL A 55 -3.61 -0.23 -1.34
CA VAL A 55 -3.33 1.08 -1.95
C VAL A 55 -2.71 0.94 -3.34
N ARG A 56 -1.78 0.01 -3.51
CA ARG A 56 -1.15 -0.35 -4.79
C ARG A 56 -2.16 -0.81 -5.83
N ALA A 57 -3.24 -1.46 -5.41
CA ALA A 57 -4.36 -1.83 -6.28
C ALA A 57 -5.34 -0.67 -6.55
N GLY A 58 -4.97 0.57 -6.24
CA GLY A 58 -5.78 1.77 -6.48
C GLY A 58 -6.92 1.97 -5.47
N ARG A 59 -6.87 1.31 -4.31
CA ARG A 59 -7.93 1.41 -3.28
C ARG A 59 -7.53 2.39 -2.19
N LYS A 60 -8.50 3.15 -1.67
CA LYS A 60 -8.34 3.82 -0.36
C LYS A 60 -8.64 2.84 0.75
N VAL A 61 -7.97 2.97 1.89
CA VAL A 61 -8.08 2.01 2.99
C VAL A 61 -8.57 2.69 4.26
N VAL A 62 -9.60 2.12 4.88
CA VAL A 62 -9.93 2.38 6.28
C VAL A 62 -9.43 1.18 7.09
N ALA A 63 -8.40 1.38 7.91
CA ALA A 63 -7.80 0.34 8.73
C ALA A 63 -8.31 0.47 10.18
N VAL A 64 -9.22 -0.42 10.57
CA VAL A 64 -9.72 -0.52 11.94
C VAL A 64 -8.76 -1.38 12.76
N VAL A 65 -8.17 -0.81 13.81
CA VAL A 65 -7.18 -1.53 14.63
C VAL A 65 -7.69 -1.76 16.04
N SER A 66 -7.42 -2.95 16.58
CA SER A 66 -7.54 -3.22 18.01
C SER A 66 -6.33 -2.67 18.77
N ALA A 67 -6.45 -2.55 20.10
CA ALA A 67 -5.30 -2.36 20.97
C ALA A 67 -4.29 -3.51 20.81
N PHE A 68 -3.03 -3.25 21.17
CA PHE A 68 -2.03 -4.31 21.26
C PHE A 68 -2.47 -5.42 22.22
N ALA A 69 -2.03 -6.66 21.97
CA ALA A 69 -2.39 -7.81 22.79
C ALA A 69 -2.20 -7.56 24.30
N GLY A 70 -3.24 -7.84 25.08
CA GLY A 70 -3.28 -7.65 26.54
C GLY A 70 -3.32 -6.19 27.03
N HIS A 71 -3.25 -5.20 26.13
CA HIS A 71 -3.17 -3.80 26.53
C HIS A 71 -4.50 -3.26 27.06
N THR A 72 -5.63 -3.60 26.42
CA THR A 72 -6.97 -3.25 26.92
C THR A 72 -7.20 -3.81 28.32
N ASP A 73 -6.87 -5.09 28.55
CA ASP A 73 -7.01 -5.74 29.85
C ASP A 73 -6.14 -5.08 30.92
N ARG A 74 -4.92 -4.68 30.55
CA ARG A 74 -4.02 -3.94 31.41
C ARG A 74 -4.61 -2.57 31.81
N LEU A 75 -5.12 -1.78 30.86
CA LEU A 75 -5.75 -0.49 31.15
C LEU A 75 -6.97 -0.66 32.05
N LEU A 76 -7.81 -1.67 31.79
CA LEU A 76 -8.95 -2.00 32.66
C LEU A 76 -8.49 -2.38 34.08
N ALA A 77 -7.42 -3.16 34.21
CA ALA A 77 -6.87 -3.56 35.50
C ALA A 77 -6.25 -2.38 36.27
N GLU A 78 -5.48 -1.51 35.59
CA GLU A 78 -4.90 -0.29 36.16
C GLU A 78 -6.01 0.62 36.70
N ALA A 79 -7.06 0.86 35.92
CA ALA A 79 -8.20 1.67 36.35
C ALA A 79 -8.93 1.06 37.57
N ARG A 80 -9.21 -0.25 37.54
CA ARG A 80 -9.86 -0.97 38.66
C ARG A 80 -9.02 -0.91 39.94
N SER A 81 -7.69 -0.94 39.84
CA SER A 81 -6.81 -0.84 41.01
C SER A 81 -6.92 0.49 41.76
N LEU A 82 -7.45 1.54 41.10
CA LEU A 82 -7.68 2.87 41.67
C LEU A 82 -9.11 3.07 42.21
N GLY A 83 -9.93 2.01 42.27
CA GLY A 83 -11.31 2.09 42.78
C GLY A 83 -12.37 2.36 41.71
N LEU A 84 -12.07 2.09 40.43
CA LEU A 84 -13.04 2.11 39.32
C LEU A 84 -13.62 0.72 39.06
N ASP A 85 -14.19 0.11 40.09
CA ASP A 85 -14.83 -1.20 40.09
C ASP A 85 -16.33 -1.16 39.73
N HIS A 86 -16.86 0.03 39.44
CA HIS A 86 -18.23 0.28 38.94
C HIS A 86 -18.22 0.93 37.54
N GLU A 87 -19.35 0.92 36.82
CA GLU A 87 -19.48 1.68 35.57
C GLU A 87 -19.24 3.18 35.84
N ASN A 88 -18.22 3.74 35.17
CA ASN A 88 -17.77 5.11 35.39
C ASN A 88 -17.45 5.79 34.06
N ASP A 89 -17.85 7.05 33.91
CA ASP A 89 -17.66 7.86 32.70
C ASP A 89 -16.19 8.14 32.35
N LEU A 90 -15.26 7.98 33.30
CA LEU A 90 -13.82 8.18 33.09
C LEU A 90 -13.16 6.98 32.39
N LEU A 91 -13.69 5.78 32.58
CA LEU A 91 -13.06 4.55 32.11
C LEU A 91 -12.98 4.46 30.58
N PRO A 92 -14.06 4.72 29.81
CA PRO A 92 -14.02 4.59 28.35
C PRO A 92 -12.93 5.44 27.69
N GLY A 93 -12.79 6.70 28.11
CA GLY A 93 -11.79 7.60 27.55
C GLY A 93 -10.35 7.12 27.80
N TYR A 94 -10.08 6.57 28.99
CA TYR A 94 -8.76 6.03 29.32
C TYR A 94 -8.45 4.73 28.55
N VAL A 95 -9.41 3.81 28.46
CA VAL A 95 -9.22 2.53 27.76
C VAL A 95 -9.06 2.74 26.25
N ALA A 96 -9.76 3.72 25.67
CA ALA A 96 -9.64 4.08 24.26
C ALA A 96 -8.21 4.48 23.83
N LEU A 97 -7.40 5.02 24.75
CA LEU A 97 -5.99 5.38 24.49
C LEU A 97 -5.17 4.18 23.99
N GLY A 98 -5.53 2.96 24.40
CA GLY A 98 -4.85 1.75 23.95
C GLY A 98 -4.96 1.53 22.44
N GLU A 99 -6.13 1.82 21.85
CA GLU A 99 -6.36 1.66 20.41
C GLU A 99 -5.91 2.89 19.62
N GLU A 100 -6.05 4.09 20.18
CA GLU A 100 -5.51 5.31 19.55
C GLU A 100 -3.99 5.22 19.43
N LYS A 101 -3.31 4.64 20.42
CA LYS A 101 -1.88 4.31 20.33
C LYS A 101 -1.61 3.31 19.19
N ALA A 102 -2.37 2.23 19.09
CA ALA A 102 -2.19 1.24 18.02
C ALA A 102 -2.43 1.85 16.62
N ALA A 103 -3.42 2.74 16.50
CA ALA A 103 -3.75 3.47 15.28
C ALA A 103 -2.60 4.39 14.86
N ALA A 104 -2.05 5.16 15.81
CA ALA A 104 -0.90 6.03 15.58
C ALA A 104 0.33 5.24 15.13
N PHE A 105 0.66 4.13 15.80
CA PHE A 105 1.81 3.28 15.43
C PHE A 105 1.63 2.65 14.04
N THR A 106 0.41 2.26 13.68
CA THR A 106 0.11 1.73 12.35
C THR A 106 0.23 2.82 11.28
N ALA A 107 -0.27 4.03 11.52
CA ALA A 107 -0.11 5.16 10.60
C ALA A 107 1.37 5.55 10.41
N ILE A 108 2.17 5.54 11.49
CA ILE A 108 3.63 5.76 11.42
C ILE A 108 4.30 4.67 10.58
N ALA A 109 3.91 3.40 10.74
CA ALA A 109 4.43 2.32 9.92
C ALA A 109 4.06 2.48 8.43
N CYS A 110 2.85 2.95 8.14
CA CYS A 110 2.42 3.32 6.78
C CYS A 110 3.27 4.48 6.20
N ASP A 111 3.52 5.55 6.96
CA ASP A 111 4.35 6.67 6.49
C ASP A 111 5.81 6.24 6.22
N ARG A 112 6.37 5.38 7.09
CA ARG A 112 7.72 4.81 6.93
C ARG A 112 7.90 4.09 5.59
N ILE A 113 6.85 3.45 5.08
CA ILE A 113 6.86 2.76 3.78
C ILE A 113 6.35 3.65 2.64
N GLY A 114 6.06 4.92 2.92
CA GLY A 114 5.74 5.95 1.93
C GLY A 114 4.26 6.11 1.59
N LEU A 115 3.36 5.47 2.33
CA LEU A 115 1.92 5.68 2.19
C LEU A 115 1.52 7.04 2.79
N ASP A 116 0.54 7.68 2.16
CA ASP A 116 -0.13 8.84 2.73
C ASP A 116 -1.24 8.39 3.70
N ALA A 117 -0.90 8.35 4.99
CA ALA A 117 -1.74 7.81 6.05
C ALA A 117 -2.00 8.82 7.16
N VAL A 118 -3.21 8.79 7.72
CA VAL A 118 -3.61 9.55 8.91
C VAL A 118 -4.23 8.61 9.95
N ALA A 119 -4.01 8.88 11.23
CA ALA A 119 -4.72 8.22 12.32
C ALA A 119 -5.76 9.19 12.88
N LEU A 120 -7.00 8.72 13.05
CA LEU A 120 -8.06 9.48 13.74
C LEU A 120 -8.21 8.97 15.17
N SER A 121 -8.43 9.88 16.11
CA SER A 121 -8.92 9.54 17.46
C SER A 121 -10.38 9.06 17.41
N VAL A 122 -10.87 8.50 18.52
CA VAL A 122 -12.29 8.11 18.67
C VAL A 122 -13.22 9.30 18.39
N ARG A 123 -12.81 10.50 18.83
CA ARG A 123 -13.59 11.73 18.71
C ARG A 123 -13.61 12.26 17.28
N GLU A 124 -12.47 12.24 16.59
CA GLU A 124 -12.36 12.67 15.19
C GLU A 124 -13.07 11.70 14.23
N LEU A 125 -13.06 10.40 14.54
CA LEU A 125 -13.80 9.39 13.79
C LEU A 125 -15.31 9.63 13.87
N GLY A 126 -15.83 9.93 15.07
CA GLY A 126 -17.21 10.38 15.25
C GLY A 126 -18.29 9.29 15.21
N ILE A 127 -17.96 8.01 15.39
CA ILE A 127 -18.99 6.96 15.55
C ILE A 127 -19.79 7.27 16.81
N VAL A 128 -21.10 7.43 16.67
CA VAL A 128 -22.03 7.62 17.78
C VAL A 128 -22.56 6.29 18.24
N ALA A 129 -22.61 6.08 19.55
CA ALA A 129 -23.19 4.88 20.13
C ALA A 129 -24.16 5.18 21.28
N ASP A 130 -25.17 4.34 21.40
CA ASP A 130 -26.17 4.35 22.47
C ASP A 130 -26.04 3.11 23.36
N GLY A 131 -26.58 3.20 24.59
CA GLY A 131 -26.55 2.12 25.57
C GLY A 131 -25.53 2.32 26.71
N PRO A 132 -25.16 1.23 27.42
CA PRO A 132 -24.25 1.27 28.56
C PRO A 132 -22.84 1.74 28.19
N LEU A 133 -22.12 2.37 29.12
CA LEU A 133 -20.81 3.00 28.87
C LEU A 133 -19.73 2.04 28.36
N GLN A 134 -19.81 0.76 28.72
CA GLN A 134 -18.81 -0.25 28.37
C GLN A 134 -19.28 -1.24 27.30
N HIS A 135 -20.55 -1.16 26.90
CA HIS A 135 -21.24 -2.09 26.00
C HIS A 135 -22.20 -1.36 25.05
N ALA A 136 -21.78 -0.20 24.56
CA ALA A 136 -22.59 0.63 23.67
C ALA A 136 -22.71 -0.01 22.27
N HIS A 137 -23.77 0.36 21.56
CA HIS A 137 -24.04 -0.09 20.19
C HIS A 137 -23.93 1.10 19.24
N PRO A 138 -23.13 1.01 18.17
CA PRO A 138 -22.98 2.12 17.23
C PRO A 138 -24.29 2.29 16.43
N CYS A 139 -24.76 3.52 16.34
CA CYS A 139 -26.07 3.86 15.75
C CYS A 139 -25.98 4.92 14.66
N ASP A 140 -24.95 5.76 14.65
CA ASP A 140 -24.77 6.86 13.70
C ASP A 140 -23.27 7.18 13.51
N LEU A 141 -22.92 7.88 12.44
CA LEU A 141 -21.56 8.38 12.18
C LEU A 141 -21.62 9.90 12.02
N ARG A 142 -21.25 10.62 13.10
CA ARG A 142 -21.28 12.08 13.12
C ARG A 142 -20.06 12.70 12.47
N GLY A 143 -20.33 13.81 11.80
CA GLY A 143 -19.31 14.72 11.31
C GLY A 143 -18.75 14.33 9.94
N GLU A 144 -17.80 15.13 9.51
CA GLU A 144 -17.14 14.99 8.21
C GLU A 144 -15.74 14.35 8.33
N GLY A 145 -15.32 13.96 9.54
CA GLY A 145 -13.94 13.56 9.85
C GLY A 145 -13.41 12.42 8.98
N LEU A 146 -14.11 11.26 8.97
CA LEU A 146 -13.72 10.12 8.13
C LEU A 146 -13.73 10.48 6.64
N ARG A 147 -14.74 11.23 6.18
CA ARG A 147 -14.89 11.61 4.76
C ARG A 147 -13.78 12.57 4.32
N GLN A 148 -13.50 13.60 5.10
CA GLN A 148 -12.41 14.55 4.85
C GLN A 148 -11.05 13.85 4.88
N ALA A 149 -10.83 12.96 5.85
CA ALA A 149 -9.61 12.15 5.91
C ALA A 149 -9.47 11.27 4.65
N LEU A 150 -10.55 10.60 4.23
CA LEU A 150 -10.57 9.82 2.99
C LEU A 150 -10.42 10.67 1.74
N GLU A 151 -10.80 11.94 1.71
CA GLU A 151 -10.55 12.84 0.58
C GLU A 151 -9.06 13.18 0.46
N GLN A 152 -8.41 13.43 1.59
CA GLN A 152 -7.04 13.94 1.65
C GLN A 152 -5.97 12.83 1.60
N HIS A 153 -6.26 11.67 2.18
CA HIS A 153 -5.28 10.60 2.40
C HIS A 153 -5.63 9.32 1.62
N GLN A 154 -4.63 8.45 1.45
CA GLN A 154 -4.80 7.11 0.88
C GLN A 154 -5.25 6.10 1.93
N VAL A 155 -4.84 6.31 3.19
CA VAL A 155 -5.10 5.43 4.32
C VAL A 155 -5.62 6.22 5.51
N VAL A 156 -6.72 5.78 6.10
CA VAL A 156 -7.25 6.30 7.37
C VAL A 156 -7.24 5.16 8.38
N VAL A 157 -6.41 5.29 9.41
CA VAL A 157 -6.32 4.32 10.50
C VAL A 157 -7.19 4.78 11.66
N VAL A 158 -8.04 3.91 12.19
CA VAL A 158 -9.05 4.27 13.19
C VAL A 158 -9.09 3.26 14.34
N PRO A 159 -9.34 3.70 15.58
CA PRO A 159 -9.61 2.80 16.70
C PRO A 159 -10.95 2.07 16.46
N GLY A 160 -11.06 0.84 16.97
CA GLY A 160 -12.21 -0.02 16.78
C GLY A 160 -13.14 -0.17 17.99
N PHE A 161 -12.75 0.21 19.18
CA PHE A 161 -13.44 -0.14 20.43
C PHE A 161 -14.18 1.04 21.06
N GLY A 162 -13.76 2.26 20.74
CA GLY A 162 -14.37 3.49 21.25
C GLY A 162 -15.41 4.08 20.30
N ALA A 163 -16.41 4.73 20.87
CA ALA A 163 -17.40 5.56 20.20
C ALA A 163 -17.66 6.83 21.02
N VAL A 164 -18.36 7.80 20.44
CA VAL A 164 -18.85 8.99 21.14
C VAL A 164 -20.33 8.85 21.49
N ARG A 165 -20.73 9.43 22.60
CA ARG A 165 -22.13 9.56 22.99
C ARG A 165 -22.72 10.86 22.44
N PRO A 166 -24.06 11.05 22.48
CA PRO A 166 -24.68 12.29 22.06
C PRO A 166 -24.15 13.55 22.76
N ASP A 167 -23.69 13.43 24.01
CA ASP A 167 -23.10 14.49 24.83
C ASP A 167 -21.59 14.71 24.58
N GLY A 168 -21.01 13.95 23.64
CA GLY A 168 -19.59 14.01 23.27
C GLY A 168 -18.67 13.23 24.19
N ARG A 169 -19.13 12.50 25.21
CA ARG A 169 -18.26 11.62 26.02
C ARG A 169 -17.93 10.34 25.26
N VAL A 170 -16.83 9.68 25.64
CA VAL A 170 -16.43 8.41 25.03
C VAL A 170 -17.22 7.26 25.69
N ALA A 171 -17.62 6.28 24.90
CA ALA A 171 -18.14 4.99 25.34
C ALA A 171 -17.34 3.86 24.67
N LEU A 172 -17.42 2.64 25.22
CA LEU A 172 -16.82 1.44 24.64
C LEU A 172 -17.91 0.55 24.05
N LEU A 173 -17.59 -0.10 22.93
CA LEU A 173 -18.53 -0.95 22.17
C LEU A 173 -18.62 -2.40 22.68
N GLY A 174 -17.99 -2.70 23.81
CA GLY A 174 -17.95 -4.05 24.39
C GLY A 174 -17.07 -5.06 23.61
N ARG A 175 -17.20 -6.33 23.99
CA ARG A 175 -16.38 -7.43 23.42
C ARG A 175 -16.59 -7.50 21.91
N GLY A 176 -15.49 -7.50 21.16
CA GLY A 176 -15.54 -7.50 19.69
C GLY A 176 -15.83 -6.15 19.07
N GLY A 177 -15.78 -5.05 19.84
CA GLY A 177 -16.05 -3.71 19.34
C GLY A 177 -15.32 -3.39 18.04
N SER A 178 -14.05 -3.79 17.90
CA SER A 178 -13.30 -3.58 16.66
C SER A 178 -13.85 -4.31 15.42
N ASP A 179 -14.37 -5.54 15.57
CA ASP A 179 -15.03 -6.24 14.46
C ASP A 179 -16.37 -5.52 14.14
N LEU A 180 -17.10 -5.09 15.17
CA LEU A 180 -18.36 -4.35 15.03
C LEU A 180 -18.16 -3.01 14.31
N THR A 181 -17.14 -2.24 14.69
CA THR A 181 -16.74 -0.97 14.07
C THR A 181 -16.40 -1.16 12.60
N ALA A 182 -15.66 -2.20 12.25
CA ALA A 182 -15.33 -2.47 10.86
C ALA A 182 -16.57 -2.75 10.00
N VAL A 183 -17.50 -3.56 10.50
CA VAL A 183 -18.79 -3.82 9.83
C VAL A 183 -19.61 -2.55 9.73
N PHE A 184 -19.71 -1.78 10.82
CA PHE A 184 -20.45 -0.52 10.86
C PHE A 184 -19.93 0.48 9.83
N LEU A 185 -18.61 0.75 9.82
CA LEU A 185 -17.99 1.67 8.87
C LEU A 185 -18.15 1.19 7.43
N ALA A 186 -18.06 -0.11 7.16
CA ALA A 186 -18.32 -0.64 5.83
C ALA A 186 -19.76 -0.36 5.39
N ALA A 187 -20.75 -0.53 6.28
CA ALA A 187 -22.14 -0.23 5.99
C ALA A 187 -22.38 1.27 5.73
N GLU A 188 -21.83 2.16 6.58
CA GLU A 188 -21.98 3.62 6.43
C GLU A 188 -21.29 4.16 5.17
N LEU A 189 -20.21 3.51 4.72
CA LEU A 189 -19.55 3.81 3.45
C LEU A 189 -20.23 3.16 2.23
N GLY A 190 -21.34 2.43 2.42
CA GLY A 190 -22.09 1.76 1.37
C GLY A 190 -21.37 0.55 0.75
N LEU A 191 -20.38 -0.01 1.43
CA LEU A 191 -19.61 -1.14 0.94
C LEU A 191 -20.39 -2.45 1.12
N LYS A 192 -20.20 -3.38 0.19
CA LYS A 192 -20.84 -4.70 0.25
C LYS A 192 -20.04 -5.73 1.04
N ARG A 193 -18.79 -5.41 1.37
CA ARG A 193 -17.89 -6.32 2.09
C ARG A 193 -16.98 -5.58 3.05
N VAL A 194 -16.59 -6.27 4.11
CA VAL A 194 -15.52 -5.90 5.03
C VAL A 194 -14.53 -7.06 5.16
N ARG A 195 -13.23 -6.78 5.30
CA ARG A 195 -12.22 -7.81 5.49
C ARG A 195 -11.68 -7.79 6.92
N LEU A 196 -11.92 -8.86 7.65
CA LEU A 196 -11.36 -9.10 8.97
C LEU A 196 -10.07 -9.91 8.81
N VAL A 197 -8.94 -9.24 8.99
CA VAL A 197 -7.62 -9.85 8.95
C VAL A 197 -7.32 -10.49 10.31
N LYS A 198 -7.10 -11.80 10.30
CA LYS A 198 -6.91 -12.65 11.47
C LYS A 198 -5.62 -13.46 11.30
N ASP A 199 -5.21 -14.16 12.35
CA ASP A 199 -4.07 -15.07 12.37
C ASP A 199 -4.40 -16.46 11.80
N VAL A 200 -5.67 -16.69 11.45
CA VAL A 200 -6.15 -17.86 10.71
C VAL A 200 -6.64 -17.44 9.33
N ASP A 201 -6.52 -18.33 8.35
CA ASP A 201 -6.84 -18.05 6.95
C ASP A 201 -8.34 -18.15 6.62
N GLY A 202 -9.19 -18.53 7.57
CA GLY A 202 -10.63 -18.58 7.39
C GLY A 202 -11.38 -19.19 8.56
N LEU A 203 -12.68 -19.43 8.33
CA LEU A 203 -13.55 -20.16 9.22
C LEU A 203 -13.44 -21.67 8.95
N TYR A 204 -13.41 -22.43 10.03
CA TYR A 204 -13.31 -23.89 10.00
C TYR A 204 -14.52 -24.53 10.68
N ASP A 205 -14.81 -25.79 10.35
CA ASP A 205 -15.86 -26.59 11.00
C ASP A 205 -15.59 -26.85 12.50
N ARG A 206 -14.33 -26.72 12.91
CA ARG A 206 -13.83 -26.83 14.28
C ARG A 206 -12.57 -25.97 14.46
N ASP A 207 -12.13 -25.79 15.68
CA ASP A 207 -10.89 -25.07 15.98
C ASP A 207 -9.67 -25.75 15.32
N PRO A 208 -8.96 -25.07 14.39
CA PRO A 208 -7.80 -25.65 13.72
C PRO A 208 -6.58 -25.82 14.65
N ALA A 209 -6.56 -25.16 15.81
CA ALA A 209 -5.54 -25.37 16.83
C ALA A 209 -5.81 -26.60 17.71
N SER A 210 -6.99 -27.22 17.59
CA SER A 210 -7.35 -28.41 18.38
C SER A 210 -6.62 -29.66 17.88
N ALA A 211 -6.21 -30.55 18.79
CA ALA A 211 -5.49 -31.79 18.47
C ALA A 211 -6.37 -32.87 17.78
N SER A 212 -7.61 -32.54 17.38
CA SER A 212 -8.62 -33.52 16.96
C SER A 212 -8.96 -33.45 15.47
N GLY A 213 -8.43 -34.39 14.70
CA GLY A 213 -8.73 -34.54 13.27
C GLY A 213 -8.12 -33.43 12.39
N LYS A 214 -8.37 -33.50 11.07
CA LYS A 214 -8.01 -32.43 10.14
C LYS A 214 -9.21 -31.48 10.00
N PRO A 215 -9.11 -30.21 10.42
CA PRO A 215 -10.19 -29.25 10.32
C PRO A 215 -10.48 -28.96 8.83
N LEU A 216 -11.76 -28.76 8.49
CA LEU A 216 -12.19 -28.40 7.14
C LEU A 216 -12.52 -26.91 7.10
N ARG A 217 -12.02 -26.22 6.07
CA ARG A 217 -12.17 -24.78 5.89
C ARG A 217 -13.37 -24.47 5.01
N TYR A 218 -14.20 -23.53 5.44
CA TYR A 218 -15.24 -22.95 4.61
C TYR A 218 -14.63 -21.96 3.61
N ARG A 219 -14.89 -22.14 2.31
CA ARG A 219 -14.69 -21.04 1.34
C ARG A 219 -15.81 -20.00 1.42
N ARG A 220 -17.03 -20.48 1.67
CA ARG A 220 -18.21 -19.65 1.90
C ARG A 220 -19.04 -20.24 3.02
N ALA A 221 -19.44 -19.43 3.99
CA ALA A 221 -20.25 -19.82 5.13
C ALA A 221 -21.49 -18.93 5.25
N SER A 222 -22.61 -19.50 5.66
CA SER A 222 -23.80 -18.74 6.01
C SER A 222 -23.58 -17.97 7.33
N TRP A 223 -24.42 -16.97 7.58
CA TRP A 223 -24.49 -16.28 8.88
C TRP A 223 -24.65 -17.27 10.04
N ASP A 224 -25.46 -18.31 9.88
CA ASP A 224 -25.73 -19.30 10.92
C ASP A 224 -24.53 -20.22 11.18
N ASP A 225 -23.82 -20.65 10.13
CA ASP A 225 -22.59 -21.41 10.29
C ASP A 225 -21.50 -20.57 10.97
N ALA A 226 -21.41 -19.28 10.61
CA ALA A 226 -20.49 -18.36 11.28
C ALA A 226 -20.86 -18.13 12.76
N ARG A 227 -22.15 -18.05 13.12
CA ARG A 227 -22.56 -18.00 14.53
C ARG A 227 -22.19 -19.28 15.28
N ARG A 228 -22.36 -20.43 14.65
CA ARG A 228 -22.14 -21.75 15.25
C ARG A 228 -20.65 -22.06 15.45
N HIS A 229 -19.83 -21.80 14.43
CA HIS A 229 -18.43 -22.23 14.38
C HIS A 229 -17.44 -21.08 14.55
N GLY A 230 -17.88 -19.84 14.33
CA GLY A 230 -17.02 -18.65 14.24
C GLY A 230 -16.99 -17.76 15.47
N GLY A 231 -17.75 -18.05 16.54
CA GLY A 231 -17.91 -17.14 17.69
C GLY A 231 -16.61 -16.76 18.42
N ALA A 232 -15.55 -17.57 18.29
CA ALA A 232 -14.20 -17.22 18.78
C ALA A 232 -13.44 -16.30 17.81
N LEU A 233 -13.74 -16.38 16.51
CA LEU A 233 -13.02 -15.71 15.43
C LEU A 233 -13.66 -14.37 15.03
N VAL A 234 -14.99 -14.33 14.92
CA VAL A 234 -15.82 -13.16 14.64
C VAL A 234 -16.95 -13.14 15.69
N GLN A 235 -17.04 -12.05 16.44
CA GLN A 235 -18.04 -11.94 17.50
C GLN A 235 -19.46 -11.85 16.93
N HIS A 236 -20.43 -12.46 17.63
CA HIS A 236 -21.83 -12.54 17.16
C HIS A 236 -22.44 -11.18 16.84
N GLY A 237 -22.19 -10.15 17.65
CA GLY A 237 -22.71 -8.81 17.38
C GLY A 237 -22.26 -8.23 16.03
N ALA A 238 -21.03 -8.53 15.59
CA ALA A 238 -20.55 -8.12 14.27
C ALA A 238 -21.23 -8.91 13.14
N ILE A 239 -21.44 -10.22 13.33
CA ILE A 239 -22.17 -11.08 12.39
C ILE A 239 -23.62 -10.62 12.25
N ASP A 240 -24.28 -10.29 13.36
CA ASP A 240 -25.67 -9.87 13.37
C ASP A 240 -25.85 -8.51 12.68
N MET A 241 -24.95 -7.55 12.95
CA MET A 241 -24.94 -6.28 12.23
C MET A 241 -24.68 -6.46 10.74
N ALA A 242 -23.71 -7.30 10.37
CA ALA A 242 -23.38 -7.60 8.99
C ALA A 242 -24.58 -8.19 8.23
N HIS A 243 -25.27 -9.15 8.84
CA HIS A 243 -26.50 -9.72 8.32
C HIS A 243 -27.60 -8.66 8.17
N GLN A 244 -27.85 -7.85 9.22
CA GLN A 244 -28.87 -6.81 9.19
C GLN A 244 -28.62 -5.72 8.14
N ARG A 245 -27.35 -5.34 7.92
CA ARG A 245 -26.94 -4.29 6.98
C ARG A 245 -26.60 -4.85 5.58
N GLY A 246 -26.60 -6.17 5.39
CA GLY A 246 -26.26 -6.82 4.12
C GLY A 246 -24.81 -6.61 3.68
N VAL A 247 -23.86 -6.69 4.62
CA VAL A 247 -22.42 -6.54 4.38
C VAL A 247 -21.72 -7.89 4.58
N GLU A 248 -21.20 -8.52 3.52
CA GLU A 248 -20.46 -9.79 3.67
C GLU A 248 -19.16 -9.59 4.47
N ILE A 249 -18.78 -10.61 5.26
CA ILE A 249 -17.53 -10.60 6.04
C ILE A 249 -16.53 -11.53 5.36
N GLU A 250 -15.39 -10.99 4.92
CA GLU A 250 -14.24 -11.78 4.50
C GLU A 250 -13.33 -12.04 5.70
N VAL A 251 -13.08 -13.31 6.02
CA VAL A 251 -12.12 -13.71 7.06
C VAL A 251 -10.88 -14.28 6.39
N ALA A 252 -9.74 -13.62 6.59
CA ALA A 252 -8.50 -13.95 5.90
C ALA A 252 -7.27 -13.76 6.79
N ALA A 253 -6.18 -14.46 6.45
CA ALA A 253 -4.87 -14.21 7.04
C ALA A 253 -4.09 -13.13 6.27
N LEU A 254 -3.07 -12.56 6.91
CA LEU A 254 -2.17 -11.59 6.30
C LEU A 254 -1.57 -12.10 4.98
N GLY A 255 -1.61 -11.26 3.94
CA GLY A 255 -1.10 -11.53 2.60
C GLY A 255 -1.80 -12.63 1.81
N ARG A 256 -2.85 -13.27 2.35
CA ARG A 256 -3.65 -14.28 1.65
C ARG A 256 -4.73 -13.59 0.83
N ALA A 257 -4.93 -14.02 -0.42
CA ALA A 257 -6.08 -13.59 -1.22
C ALA A 257 -7.33 -14.43 -0.90
N ASP A 258 -7.13 -15.73 -0.76
CA ASP A 258 -8.16 -16.67 -0.35
C ASP A 258 -8.64 -16.34 1.07
N CYS A 259 -9.95 -16.46 1.25
CA CYS A 259 -10.64 -16.12 2.50
C CYS A 259 -11.87 -17.00 2.64
N THR A 260 -12.45 -17.01 3.84
CA THR A 260 -13.85 -17.40 3.99
C THR A 260 -14.73 -16.17 3.78
N VAL A 261 -15.70 -16.26 2.88
CA VAL A 261 -16.77 -15.26 2.77
C VAL A 261 -17.96 -15.71 3.63
N VAL A 262 -18.33 -14.90 4.61
CA VAL A 262 -19.55 -15.09 5.40
C VAL A 262 -20.67 -14.25 4.79
N GLY A 263 -21.79 -14.89 4.47
CA GLY A 263 -22.95 -14.27 3.80
C GLY A 263 -24.23 -15.10 3.94
N GLU A 264 -25.13 -15.00 2.95
CA GLU A 264 -26.44 -15.70 2.98
C GLU A 264 -26.36 -17.22 2.83
N HIS A 265 -25.31 -17.72 2.18
CA HIS A 265 -25.25 -19.11 1.73
C HIS A 265 -23.96 -19.79 2.19
N SER A 266 -24.03 -21.08 2.50
CA SER A 266 -22.86 -21.91 2.78
C SER A 266 -22.48 -22.76 1.59
N ALA A 267 -21.19 -23.08 1.49
CA ALA A 267 -20.69 -24.22 0.73
C ALA A 267 -20.12 -25.26 1.72
N PRO A 268 -20.14 -26.57 1.39
CA PRO A 268 -19.49 -27.59 2.21
C PRO A 268 -18.02 -27.22 2.47
N PRO A 269 -17.53 -27.33 3.73
CA PRO A 269 -16.13 -27.04 4.02
C PRO A 269 -15.24 -28.12 3.39
N GLY A 270 -14.07 -27.69 2.89
CA GLY A 270 -13.10 -28.55 2.21
C GLY A 270 -11.78 -28.63 2.98
N PRO A 271 -10.87 -29.51 2.57
CA PRO A 271 -9.55 -29.57 3.20
C PRO A 271 -8.82 -28.23 3.05
N SER A 272 -8.22 -27.74 4.15
CA SER A 272 -7.21 -26.69 4.06
C SER A 272 -5.89 -27.29 3.60
N VAL A 273 -5.28 -26.74 2.57
CA VAL A 273 -3.91 -27.10 2.16
C VAL A 273 -2.96 -26.11 2.83
N PRO A 274 -2.11 -26.54 3.78
CA PRO A 274 -1.03 -25.69 4.27
C PRO A 274 -0.08 -25.41 3.12
N ASP A 275 0.26 -24.15 2.90
CA ASP A 275 1.24 -23.82 1.88
C ASP A 275 2.64 -24.17 2.36
N ALA A 276 3.38 -24.92 1.54
CA ALA A 276 4.82 -25.05 1.74
C ALA A 276 5.46 -23.66 1.65
N PRO A 277 6.45 -23.32 2.51
CA PRO A 277 7.14 -22.03 2.43
C PRO A 277 7.76 -21.83 1.05
N VAL A 278 7.55 -20.64 0.48
CA VAL A 278 8.10 -20.26 -0.82
C VAL A 278 9.60 -20.09 -0.69
N ARG A 279 10.38 -20.78 -1.53
CA ARG A 279 11.85 -20.73 -1.50
C ARG A 279 12.33 -19.48 -2.22
N VAL A 280 12.97 -18.57 -1.48
CA VAL A 280 13.39 -17.26 -2.01
C VAL A 280 14.90 -17.14 -2.00
N ALA A 281 15.47 -16.74 -3.14
CA ALA A 281 16.84 -16.28 -3.24
C ALA A 281 16.88 -14.75 -3.33
N ILE A 282 17.87 -14.11 -2.72
CA ILE A 282 18.05 -12.66 -2.79
C ILE A 282 19.39 -12.37 -3.47
N ALA A 283 19.42 -11.45 -4.44
CA ALA A 283 20.64 -10.96 -5.05
C ALA A 283 20.85 -9.50 -4.70
N GLY A 284 21.93 -9.22 -3.99
CA GLY A 284 22.17 -7.93 -3.37
C GLY A 284 21.65 -7.91 -1.93
N CYS A 285 22.45 -7.38 -1.02
CA CYS A 285 22.08 -7.19 0.38
C CYS A 285 22.69 -5.88 0.89
N GLY A 286 22.45 -4.82 0.10
CA GLY A 286 22.63 -3.43 0.51
C GLY A 286 21.37 -2.91 1.19
N VAL A 287 21.01 -1.64 0.95
CA VAL A 287 19.85 -0.99 1.58
C VAL A 287 18.55 -1.76 1.34
N VAL A 288 18.16 -1.98 0.08
CA VAL A 288 16.91 -2.68 -0.28
C VAL A 288 17.00 -4.17 0.02
N GLY A 289 18.04 -4.86 -0.46
CA GLY A 289 18.23 -6.29 -0.24
C GLY A 289 18.33 -6.69 1.24
N GLY A 290 18.92 -5.84 2.08
CA GLY A 290 18.90 -6.02 3.54
C GLY A 290 17.52 -5.77 4.15
N GLY A 291 16.72 -4.84 3.62
CA GLY A 291 15.30 -4.70 3.99
C GLY A 291 14.50 -5.97 3.68
N LEU A 292 14.70 -6.54 2.49
CA LEU A 292 14.05 -7.80 2.07
C LEU A 292 14.45 -8.96 2.97
N LEU A 293 15.76 -9.14 3.21
CA LEU A 293 16.27 -10.20 4.07
C LEU A 293 15.69 -10.12 5.49
N ALA A 294 15.66 -8.92 6.08
CA ALA A 294 15.12 -8.71 7.43
C ALA A 294 13.62 -9.06 7.54
N ARG A 295 12.84 -8.79 6.48
CA ARG A 295 11.41 -9.11 6.45
C ARG A 295 11.15 -10.60 6.21
N LEU A 296 11.91 -11.22 5.32
CA LEU A 296 11.69 -12.61 4.93
C LEU A 296 12.18 -13.62 5.99
N LEU A 297 13.24 -13.31 6.74
CA LEU A 297 13.77 -14.22 7.78
C LEU A 297 12.80 -14.45 8.94
N VAL A 298 11.92 -13.49 9.22
CA VAL A 298 10.94 -13.57 10.31
C VAL A 298 9.55 -14.02 9.84
N ASP A 299 9.37 -14.22 8.54
CA ASP A 299 8.10 -14.58 7.94
C ASP A 299 8.07 -16.08 7.59
N PRO A 300 7.29 -16.90 8.30
CA PRO A 300 7.29 -18.36 8.11
C PRO A 300 6.75 -18.79 6.75
N ARG A 301 6.14 -17.89 5.98
CA ARG A 301 5.67 -18.17 4.60
C ARG A 301 6.83 -18.30 3.61
N PHE A 302 8.04 -17.87 3.98
CA PHE A 302 9.19 -17.84 3.10
C PHE A 302 10.36 -18.63 3.70
N GLN A 303 11.10 -19.31 2.83
CA GLN A 303 12.38 -19.92 3.15
C GLN A 303 13.47 -19.21 2.36
N VAL A 304 14.31 -18.42 3.02
CA VAL A 304 15.48 -17.81 2.35
C VAL A 304 16.52 -18.90 2.11
N VAL A 305 16.81 -19.20 0.84
CA VAL A 305 17.74 -20.29 0.45
C VAL A 305 19.15 -19.81 0.14
N GLY A 306 19.32 -18.51 -0.08
CA GLY A 306 20.63 -17.92 -0.30
C GLY A 306 20.58 -16.43 -0.62
N VAL A 307 21.71 -15.76 -0.42
CA VAL A 307 21.90 -14.32 -0.63
C VAL A 307 23.19 -14.09 -1.43
N LEU A 308 23.04 -13.70 -2.70
CA LEU A 308 24.18 -13.41 -3.58
C LEU A 308 24.74 -12.01 -3.30
N VAL A 309 26.03 -11.94 -3.02
CA VAL A 309 26.76 -10.72 -2.65
C VAL A 309 28.20 -10.77 -3.14
N ARG A 310 28.85 -9.61 -3.28
CA ARG A 310 30.27 -9.54 -3.68
C ARG A 310 31.22 -10.15 -2.64
N ASP A 311 30.99 -9.86 -1.36
CA ASP A 311 31.77 -10.43 -0.25
C ASP A 311 30.82 -11.07 0.78
N PRO A 312 30.78 -12.42 0.86
CA PRO A 312 29.99 -13.15 1.85
C PRO A 312 30.43 -12.93 3.29
N ARG A 313 31.67 -12.49 3.53
CA ARG A 313 32.22 -12.28 4.88
C ARG A 313 31.99 -10.87 5.40
N LYS A 314 31.56 -9.95 4.53
CA LYS A 314 31.28 -8.57 4.92
C LYS A 314 30.10 -8.53 5.90
N ALA A 315 30.34 -7.99 7.09
CA ALA A 315 29.32 -7.75 8.11
C ALA A 315 28.13 -6.94 7.54
N ARG A 316 26.92 -7.32 7.95
CA ARG A 316 25.67 -6.71 7.53
C ARG A 316 24.92 -6.15 8.73
N ASP A 317 24.01 -5.23 8.44
CA ASP A 317 23.09 -4.62 9.39
C ASP A 317 21.84 -5.49 9.65
N VAL A 318 21.82 -6.71 9.12
CA VAL A 318 20.75 -7.70 9.29
C VAL A 318 21.37 -8.96 9.88
N ASP A 319 20.82 -9.42 11.00
CA ASP A 319 21.22 -10.68 11.61
C ASP A 319 20.69 -11.85 10.75
N ALA A 320 21.61 -12.58 10.12
CA ALA A 320 21.31 -13.65 9.18
C ALA A 320 22.39 -14.74 9.26
N PRO A 321 22.03 -16.03 9.11
CA PRO A 321 23.00 -17.11 9.10
C PRO A 321 24.07 -16.92 8.01
N VAL A 322 25.35 -16.98 8.40
CA VAL A 322 26.49 -16.74 7.51
C VAL A 322 26.54 -17.67 6.30
N ASN A 323 25.99 -18.88 6.42
CA ASN A 323 25.93 -19.87 5.35
C ASN A 323 24.89 -19.57 4.27
N LEU A 324 24.05 -18.54 4.44
CA LEU A 324 23.16 -18.07 3.37
C LEU A 324 23.91 -17.26 2.32
N PHE A 325 25.03 -16.62 2.68
CA PHE A 325 25.71 -15.69 1.79
C PHE A 325 26.64 -16.42 0.83
N THR A 326 26.57 -16.06 -0.45
CA THR A 326 27.42 -16.60 -1.51
C THR A 326 27.86 -15.49 -2.46
N SER A 327 29.03 -15.64 -3.07
CA SER A 327 29.47 -14.81 -4.21
C SER A 327 29.34 -15.53 -5.56
N ASP A 328 28.86 -16.77 -5.53
CA ASP A 328 28.67 -17.61 -6.71
C ASP A 328 27.19 -17.62 -7.11
N ARG A 329 26.93 -17.06 -8.30
CA ARG A 329 25.63 -17.02 -8.95
C ARG A 329 25.06 -18.41 -9.21
N GLU A 330 25.87 -19.32 -9.72
CA GLU A 330 25.44 -20.68 -10.05
C GLU A 330 25.10 -21.45 -8.78
N ALA A 331 25.91 -21.30 -7.73
CA ALA A 331 25.62 -21.87 -6.42
C ALA A 331 24.27 -21.38 -5.86
N LEU A 332 23.94 -20.09 -6.01
CA LEU A 332 22.63 -19.53 -5.61
C LEU A 332 21.49 -20.19 -6.40
N LEU A 333 21.56 -20.20 -7.74
CA LEU A 333 20.49 -20.73 -8.57
C LEU A 333 20.35 -22.26 -8.45
N ASN A 334 21.43 -22.98 -8.13
CA ASN A 334 21.41 -24.42 -7.85
C ASN A 334 20.70 -24.79 -6.54
N GLN A 335 20.41 -23.81 -5.67
CA GLN A 335 19.49 -24.00 -4.54
C GLN A 335 18.03 -24.19 -5.01
N LYS A 336 17.73 -24.02 -6.30
CA LYS A 336 16.37 -24.14 -6.87
C LYS A 336 15.37 -23.27 -6.11
N PRO A 337 15.57 -21.94 -6.06
CA PRO A 337 14.56 -21.04 -5.51
C PRO A 337 13.30 -21.06 -6.40
N ASP A 338 12.14 -20.85 -5.79
CA ASP A 338 10.89 -20.57 -6.50
C ASP A 338 10.88 -19.14 -7.07
N LEU A 339 11.53 -18.23 -6.34
CA LEU A 339 11.53 -16.79 -6.61
C LEU A 339 12.91 -16.19 -6.34
N LEU A 340 13.40 -15.39 -7.27
CA LEU A 340 14.58 -14.54 -7.12
C LEU A 340 14.17 -13.09 -6.87
N LEU A 341 14.68 -12.50 -5.79
CA LEU A 341 14.58 -11.07 -5.52
C LEU A 341 15.88 -10.39 -5.92
N GLU A 342 15.87 -9.61 -6.99
CA GLU A 342 17.06 -8.98 -7.55
C GLU A 342 17.14 -7.50 -7.16
N ALA A 343 18.22 -7.13 -6.48
CA ALA A 343 18.49 -5.79 -5.96
C ALA A 343 20.00 -5.50 -6.02
N LEU A 344 20.69 -5.95 -7.07
CA LEU A 344 22.08 -5.58 -7.32
C LEU A 344 22.16 -4.12 -7.76
N SER A 345 23.32 -3.50 -7.55
CA SER A 345 23.59 -2.14 -8.03
C SER A 345 24.02 -2.10 -9.50
N GLU A 346 24.56 -3.20 -10.03
CA GLU A 346 25.13 -3.28 -11.37
C GLU A 346 24.09 -3.74 -12.38
N GLY A 347 23.76 -2.92 -13.38
CA GLY A 347 22.74 -3.25 -14.36
C GLY A 347 23.08 -4.47 -15.23
N GLY A 348 24.34 -4.66 -15.64
CA GLY A 348 24.73 -5.79 -16.49
C GLY A 348 24.63 -7.13 -15.78
N ALA A 349 25.25 -7.23 -14.61
CA ALA A 349 25.19 -8.43 -13.77
C ALA A 349 23.75 -8.76 -13.32
N GLY A 350 22.96 -7.73 -12.98
CA GLY A 350 21.54 -7.88 -12.65
C GLY A 350 20.74 -8.43 -13.84
N HIS A 351 20.93 -7.86 -15.03
CA HIS A 351 20.23 -8.31 -16.24
C HIS A 351 20.54 -9.77 -16.58
N ASP A 352 21.82 -10.15 -16.57
CA ASP A 352 22.23 -11.54 -16.84
C ASP A 352 21.67 -12.52 -15.82
N LEU A 353 21.63 -12.13 -14.54
CA LEU A 353 21.05 -12.95 -13.48
C LEU A 353 19.54 -13.13 -13.66
N ILE A 354 18.80 -12.06 -13.95
CA ILE A 354 17.35 -12.12 -14.21
C ILE A 354 17.09 -13.05 -15.39
N ARG A 355 17.83 -12.90 -16.49
CA ARG A 355 17.71 -13.75 -17.68
C ARG A 355 17.95 -15.23 -17.33
N CYS A 356 19.05 -15.55 -16.65
CA CYS A 356 19.35 -16.93 -16.24
C CYS A 356 18.30 -17.53 -15.29
N ALA A 357 17.67 -16.72 -14.43
CA ALA A 357 16.60 -17.18 -13.54
C ALA A 357 15.32 -17.50 -14.33
N LEU A 358 14.90 -16.59 -15.22
CA LEU A 358 13.73 -16.80 -16.07
C LEU A 358 13.91 -18.00 -17.02
N GLU A 359 15.09 -18.18 -17.62
CA GLU A 359 15.44 -19.38 -18.42
C GLU A 359 15.24 -20.70 -17.65
N ARG A 360 15.37 -20.68 -16.31
CA ARG A 360 15.16 -21.84 -15.43
C ARG A 360 13.72 -21.97 -14.91
N GLY A 361 12.81 -21.10 -15.33
CA GLY A 361 11.43 -21.07 -14.85
C GLY A 361 11.29 -20.50 -13.42
N ILE A 362 12.28 -19.76 -12.94
CA ILE A 362 12.26 -19.12 -11.61
C ILE A 362 11.55 -17.76 -11.74
N ASP A 363 10.54 -17.51 -10.90
CA ASP A 363 9.88 -16.21 -10.87
C ASP A 363 10.88 -15.13 -10.40
N VAL A 364 10.74 -13.88 -10.85
CA VAL A 364 11.66 -12.79 -10.52
C VAL A 364 10.90 -11.53 -10.09
N ALA A 365 11.33 -10.92 -8.99
CA ALA A 365 10.98 -9.55 -8.61
C ALA A 365 12.26 -8.71 -8.51
N SER A 366 12.38 -7.63 -9.29
CA SER A 366 13.59 -6.80 -9.36
C SER A 366 13.36 -5.36 -8.92
N ALA A 367 14.31 -4.80 -8.18
CA ALA A 367 14.39 -3.37 -7.88
C ALA A 367 15.42 -2.64 -8.76
N ASN A 368 16.13 -3.35 -9.65
CA ASN A 368 17.25 -2.82 -10.41
C ASN A 368 16.79 -2.24 -11.76
N LYS A 369 16.50 -0.93 -11.77
CA LYS A 369 16.14 -0.19 -12.99
C LYS A 369 17.13 -0.42 -14.13
N GLN A 370 18.43 -0.37 -13.85
CA GLN A 370 19.45 -0.49 -14.88
C GLN A 370 19.50 -1.89 -15.51
N ALA A 371 19.10 -2.93 -14.77
CA ALA A 371 18.99 -4.28 -15.30
C ALA A 371 17.76 -4.44 -16.20
N ILE A 372 16.61 -3.91 -15.76
CA ILE A 372 15.35 -4.00 -16.50
C ILE A 372 15.38 -3.16 -17.78
N SER A 373 15.88 -1.92 -17.72
CA SER A 373 15.89 -0.99 -18.86
C SER A 373 16.84 -1.38 -20.01
N ARG A 374 17.70 -2.39 -19.82
CA ARG A 374 18.63 -2.86 -20.87
C ARG A 374 17.89 -3.53 -22.04
N ASP A 375 16.96 -4.42 -21.72
CA ASP A 375 16.16 -5.15 -22.69
C ASP A 375 14.83 -5.59 -22.04
N PRO A 376 13.91 -4.65 -21.78
CA PRO A 376 12.64 -4.96 -21.13
C PRO A 376 11.77 -5.88 -21.99
N ALA A 377 11.84 -5.75 -23.31
CA ALA A 377 11.10 -6.58 -24.26
C ALA A 377 11.59 -8.04 -24.26
N GLY A 378 12.90 -8.26 -24.32
CA GLY A 378 13.47 -9.61 -24.28
C GLY A 378 13.26 -10.30 -22.92
N LEU A 379 13.36 -9.56 -21.81
CA LEU A 379 13.02 -10.10 -20.49
C LEU A 379 11.54 -10.51 -20.39
N ALA A 380 10.62 -9.69 -20.92
CA ALA A 380 9.19 -10.01 -20.96
C ALA A 380 8.91 -11.24 -21.85
N ALA A 381 9.53 -11.32 -23.03
CA ALA A 381 9.40 -12.47 -23.93
C ALA A 381 9.93 -13.75 -23.29
N LEU A 382 11.03 -13.68 -22.54
CA LEU A 382 11.62 -14.82 -21.85
C LEU A 382 10.76 -15.30 -20.68
N ALA A 383 10.20 -14.39 -19.89
CA ALA A 383 9.24 -14.72 -18.84
C ALA A 383 8.02 -15.46 -19.43
N GLN A 384 7.49 -14.95 -20.55
CA GLN A 384 6.39 -15.61 -21.26
C GLN A 384 6.78 -17.01 -21.78
N ALA A 385 7.96 -17.16 -22.39
CA ALA A 385 8.40 -18.43 -22.97
C ALA A 385 8.66 -19.51 -21.91
N SER A 386 9.14 -19.13 -20.73
CA SER A 386 9.43 -20.04 -19.61
C SER A 386 8.22 -20.34 -18.73
N GLY A 387 7.16 -19.52 -18.81
CA GLY A 387 6.03 -19.55 -17.87
C GLY A 387 6.35 -18.93 -16.50
N ALA A 388 7.55 -18.38 -16.32
CA ALA A 388 7.93 -17.62 -15.14
C ALA A 388 7.31 -16.21 -15.16
N ARG A 389 7.24 -15.58 -14.00
CA ARG A 389 6.75 -14.21 -13.84
C ARG A 389 7.93 -13.26 -13.64
N LEU A 390 7.80 -12.07 -14.20
CA LEU A 390 8.72 -10.96 -13.99
C LEU A 390 7.94 -9.76 -13.45
N ALA A 391 8.34 -9.28 -12.28
CA ALA A 391 7.84 -8.07 -11.65
C ALA A 391 9.00 -7.13 -11.32
N TYR A 392 8.77 -5.82 -11.38
CA TYR A 392 9.83 -4.82 -11.21
C TYR A 392 9.30 -3.47 -10.76
N SER A 393 8.25 -3.46 -9.94
CA SER A 393 7.56 -2.23 -9.57
C SER A 393 8.46 -1.24 -8.83
N ALA A 394 9.36 -1.79 -8.01
CA ALA A 394 10.38 -1.05 -7.28
C ALA A 394 11.39 -0.32 -8.17
N ALA A 395 11.57 -0.72 -9.44
CA ALA A 395 12.58 -0.17 -10.34
C ALA A 395 12.30 1.26 -10.81
N VAL A 396 11.03 1.69 -10.84
CA VAL A 396 10.65 3.03 -11.33
C VAL A 396 10.13 3.93 -10.22
N GLY A 397 9.21 3.41 -9.40
CA GLY A 397 8.46 4.22 -8.44
C GLY A 397 9.01 4.22 -7.02
N GLY A 398 10.05 3.43 -6.72
CA GLY A 398 10.40 3.13 -5.33
C GLY A 398 9.21 2.50 -4.63
N GLY A 399 8.56 3.23 -3.71
CA GLY A 399 7.29 2.82 -3.09
C GLY A 399 6.03 3.33 -3.80
N ALA A 400 6.11 4.20 -4.80
CA ALA A 400 4.95 4.63 -5.58
C ALA A 400 4.52 3.55 -6.59
N PRO A 401 3.23 3.16 -6.66
CA PRO A 401 2.75 2.06 -7.51
C PRO A 401 2.56 2.48 -8.97
N MET A 402 3.63 2.93 -9.62
CA MET A 402 3.59 3.52 -10.97
C MET A 402 3.27 2.48 -12.04
N ILE A 403 3.94 1.32 -11.98
CA ILE A 403 3.77 0.25 -12.96
C ILE A 403 2.36 -0.31 -12.88
N GLU A 404 1.82 -0.47 -11.68
CA GLU A 404 0.46 -0.96 -11.43
C GLU A 404 -0.58 0.03 -11.93
N THR A 405 -0.35 1.33 -11.70
CA THR A 405 -1.25 2.39 -12.18
C THR A 405 -1.31 2.40 -13.72
N LEU A 406 -0.18 2.26 -14.40
CA LEU A 406 -0.13 2.11 -15.87
C LEU A 406 -0.83 0.84 -16.34
N ARG A 407 -0.54 -0.31 -15.71
CA ARG A 407 -1.17 -1.59 -16.06
C ARG A 407 -2.68 -1.54 -15.86
N ALA A 408 -3.16 -0.91 -14.80
CA ALA A 408 -4.57 -0.69 -14.55
C ALA A 408 -5.21 0.16 -15.67
N ALA A 409 -4.58 1.27 -16.06
CA ALA A 409 -5.03 2.10 -17.18
C ALA A 409 -5.09 1.30 -18.49
N ARG A 410 -4.01 0.60 -18.84
CA ARG A 410 -3.89 -0.22 -20.06
C ARG A 410 -4.90 -1.37 -20.09
N SER A 411 -5.20 -1.97 -18.95
CA SER A 411 -6.22 -3.02 -18.84
C SER A 411 -7.64 -2.50 -19.07
N ALA A 412 -7.86 -1.20 -18.85
CA ALA A 412 -9.16 -0.56 -19.02
C ALA A 412 -9.38 -0.02 -20.45
N GLY A 413 -8.31 0.18 -21.23
CA GLY A 413 -8.36 0.64 -22.62
C GLY A 413 -7.02 1.23 -23.09
N PRO A 414 -6.97 1.76 -24.33
CA PRO A 414 -5.77 2.43 -24.87
C PRO A 414 -5.35 3.65 -24.02
N VAL A 415 -4.04 3.79 -23.81
CA VAL A 415 -3.43 4.92 -23.09
C VAL A 415 -3.11 6.03 -24.09
N ALA A 416 -3.52 7.25 -23.78
CA ALA A 416 -3.20 8.46 -24.55
C ALA A 416 -1.85 9.07 -24.13
N GLY A 417 -1.52 8.99 -22.84
CA GLY A 417 -0.29 9.58 -22.31
C GLY A 417 -0.12 9.43 -20.81
N PHE A 418 1.01 9.89 -20.28
CA PHE A 418 1.23 10.05 -18.86
C PHE A 418 2.14 11.24 -18.55
N GLU A 419 2.03 11.72 -17.32
CA GLU A 419 2.89 12.74 -16.71
C GLU A 419 3.31 12.26 -15.32
N ALA A 420 4.56 12.53 -14.92
CA ALA A 420 5.09 12.01 -13.67
C ALA A 420 6.19 12.89 -13.06
N VAL A 421 6.22 12.94 -11.73
CA VAL A 421 7.41 13.36 -10.96
C VAL A 421 8.15 12.09 -10.54
N LEU A 422 9.37 11.95 -11.03
CA LEU A 422 10.13 10.68 -11.00
C LEU A 422 11.41 10.74 -10.16
N ASN A 423 11.89 11.94 -9.82
CA ASN A 423 13.18 12.15 -9.17
C ASN A 423 13.03 12.85 -7.82
N GLY A 424 13.27 12.11 -6.74
CA GLY A 424 13.17 12.63 -5.38
C GLY A 424 14.23 13.68 -5.04
N THR A 425 15.45 13.55 -5.59
CA THR A 425 16.55 14.50 -5.39
C THR A 425 16.22 15.86 -5.97
N VAL A 426 15.81 15.88 -7.25
CA VAL A 426 15.40 17.10 -7.94
C VAL A 426 14.16 17.71 -7.28
N ASN A 427 13.16 16.89 -6.91
CA ASN A 427 11.95 17.38 -6.26
C ASN A 427 12.24 18.02 -4.88
N PHE A 428 13.14 17.43 -4.10
CA PHE A 428 13.59 18.00 -2.83
C PHE A 428 14.29 19.34 -3.04
N MET A 429 15.24 19.41 -3.99
CA MET A 429 15.97 20.64 -4.30
C MET A 429 15.03 21.76 -4.78
N LEU A 430 14.11 21.47 -5.71
CA LEU A 430 13.10 22.44 -6.16
C LEU A 430 12.27 22.96 -4.98
N GLY A 431 11.90 22.11 -4.02
CA GLY A 431 11.20 22.55 -2.81
C GLY A 431 12.03 23.46 -1.88
N ARG A 432 13.37 23.29 -1.83
CA ARG A 432 14.26 24.19 -1.09
C ARG A 432 14.41 25.54 -1.81
N LEU A 433 14.57 25.52 -3.13
CA LEU A 433 14.63 26.73 -3.97
C LEU A 433 13.32 27.53 -3.90
N GLU A 434 12.17 26.86 -3.91
CA GLU A 434 10.84 27.46 -3.68
C GLU A 434 10.75 28.18 -2.32
N ALA A 435 11.45 27.67 -1.30
CA ALA A 435 11.52 28.28 0.02
C ALA A 435 12.56 29.41 0.12
N GLY A 436 13.24 29.75 -0.98
CA GLY A 436 14.23 30.82 -1.06
C GLY A 436 15.65 30.42 -0.71
N ALA A 437 15.97 29.13 -0.61
CA ALA A 437 17.37 28.67 -0.50
C ALA A 437 18.12 28.91 -1.80
N ASP A 438 19.44 29.09 -1.73
CA ASP A 438 20.28 29.07 -2.92
C ASP A 438 20.53 27.62 -3.41
N PHE A 439 21.09 27.49 -4.61
CA PHE A 439 21.34 26.18 -5.22
C PHE A 439 22.34 25.33 -4.43
N ALA A 440 23.38 25.94 -3.87
CA ALA A 440 24.43 25.24 -3.17
C ALA A 440 23.92 24.67 -1.84
N ASP A 441 23.14 25.46 -1.10
CA ASP A 441 22.47 25.08 0.14
C ASP A 441 21.43 23.99 -0.13
N ALA A 442 20.61 24.13 -1.18
CA ALA A 442 19.62 23.12 -1.57
C ALA A 442 20.28 21.76 -1.89
N LEU A 443 21.41 21.78 -2.61
CA LEU A 443 22.17 20.57 -2.92
C LEU A 443 22.85 19.98 -1.66
N ALA A 444 23.40 20.83 -0.79
CA ALA A 444 23.99 20.41 0.48
C ALA A 444 22.94 19.74 1.38
N ASP A 445 21.76 20.35 1.51
CA ASP A 445 20.63 19.79 2.25
C ASP A 445 20.17 18.45 1.65
N ALA A 446 20.12 18.33 0.32
CA ALA A 446 19.77 17.08 -0.35
C ALA A 446 20.78 15.96 -0.02
N ARG A 447 22.08 16.28 0.08
CA ARG A 447 23.12 15.32 0.50
C ARG A 447 22.99 14.94 1.97
N VAL A 448 22.75 15.91 2.85
CA VAL A 448 22.54 15.67 4.29
C VAL A 448 21.29 14.80 4.53
N ALA A 449 20.23 15.03 3.78
CA ALA A 449 19.02 14.22 3.81
C ALA A 449 19.20 12.83 3.15
N GLY A 450 20.35 12.57 2.51
CA GLY A 450 20.65 11.30 1.85
C GLY A 450 19.92 11.09 0.52
N PHE A 451 19.45 12.17 -0.12
CA PHE A 451 18.80 12.13 -1.43
C PHE A 451 19.82 12.28 -2.57
N ALA A 452 20.80 13.17 -2.44
CA ALA A 452 21.84 13.37 -3.45
C ALA A 452 23.12 12.59 -3.10
N GLU A 453 23.72 11.97 -4.12
CA GLU A 453 25.06 11.37 -4.02
C GLU A 453 26.16 12.45 -4.14
N GLU A 454 27.43 12.02 -4.06
CA GLU A 454 28.58 12.91 -4.27
C GLU A 454 28.54 13.52 -5.68
N ASP A 455 28.25 12.70 -6.69
CA ASP A 455 27.98 13.12 -8.07
C ASP A 455 26.47 13.02 -8.39
N PRO A 456 25.72 14.13 -8.31
CA PRO A 456 24.29 14.18 -8.64
C PRO A 456 24.01 14.48 -10.13
N SER A 457 25.01 14.40 -11.02
CA SER A 457 24.86 14.84 -12.42
C SER A 457 23.70 14.17 -13.15
N SER A 458 23.54 12.86 -12.98
CA SER A 458 22.46 12.10 -13.62
C SER A 458 21.07 12.54 -13.18
N ASP A 459 20.93 13.05 -11.95
CA ASP A 459 19.66 13.57 -11.43
C ASP A 459 19.38 14.97 -11.98
N LEU A 460 20.36 15.86 -11.88
CA LEU A 460 20.24 17.28 -12.26
C LEU A 460 20.09 17.49 -13.76
N GLU A 461 20.75 16.67 -14.58
CA GLU A 461 20.65 16.68 -16.04
C GLU A 461 19.38 15.96 -16.55
N GLY A 462 18.56 15.41 -15.66
CA GLY A 462 17.31 14.74 -16.01
C GLY A 462 17.46 13.32 -16.57
N ARG A 463 18.70 12.81 -16.74
CA ARG A 463 18.97 11.47 -17.28
C ARG A 463 18.31 10.34 -16.47
N ASP A 464 18.28 10.45 -15.14
CA ASP A 464 17.60 9.46 -14.28
C ASP A 464 16.09 9.38 -14.56
N SER A 465 15.47 10.56 -14.70
CA SER A 465 14.04 10.73 -15.04
C SER A 465 13.77 10.25 -16.46
N ALA A 466 14.63 10.57 -17.43
CA ALA A 466 14.49 10.10 -18.81
C ALA A 466 14.51 8.57 -18.91
N ALA A 467 15.42 7.91 -18.19
CA ALA A 467 15.45 6.45 -18.13
C ALA A 467 14.15 5.86 -17.55
N LYS A 468 13.56 6.52 -16.53
CA LYS A 468 12.26 6.13 -15.96
C LYS A 468 11.10 6.39 -16.94
N VAL A 469 11.09 7.52 -17.64
CA VAL A 469 10.10 7.83 -18.70
C VAL A 469 10.14 6.75 -19.79
N ARG A 470 11.32 6.35 -20.25
CA ARG A 470 11.46 5.30 -21.27
C ARG A 470 10.88 3.96 -20.82
N LEU A 471 11.11 3.56 -19.57
CA LEU A 471 10.55 2.33 -19.01
C LEU A 471 9.03 2.43 -18.79
N LEU A 472 8.51 3.59 -18.36
CA LEU A 472 7.07 3.85 -18.27
C LEU A 472 6.42 3.87 -19.67
N ALA A 473 7.09 4.38 -20.69
CA ALA A 473 6.62 4.36 -22.08
C ALA A 473 6.52 2.92 -22.60
N PHE A 474 7.50 2.06 -22.30
CA PHE A 474 7.41 0.63 -22.60
C PHE A 474 6.19 0.00 -21.92
N GLU A 475 5.96 0.28 -20.64
CA GLU A 475 4.79 -0.25 -19.93
C GLU A 475 3.46 0.34 -20.44
N ALA A 476 3.42 1.60 -20.86
CA ALA A 476 2.22 2.24 -21.37
C ALA A 476 1.86 1.79 -22.81
N PHE A 477 2.87 1.70 -23.67
CA PHE A 477 2.69 1.63 -25.13
C PHE A 477 3.31 0.40 -25.79
N GLY A 478 4.14 -0.38 -25.08
CA GLY A 478 4.93 -1.46 -25.65
C GLY A 478 6.13 -0.98 -26.48
N GLU A 479 6.42 0.32 -26.47
CA GLU A 479 7.47 0.96 -27.25
C GLU A 479 8.41 1.72 -26.30
N THR A 480 9.72 1.63 -26.54
CA THR A 480 10.73 2.36 -25.76
C THR A 480 11.32 3.47 -26.62
N PRO A 481 11.08 4.76 -26.32
CA PRO A 481 11.73 5.87 -27.01
C PRO A 481 13.25 5.75 -26.94
N ALA A 482 13.94 6.19 -28.00
CA ALA A 482 15.40 6.32 -27.94
C ALA A 482 15.77 7.41 -26.93
N GLU A 483 16.96 7.32 -26.35
CA GLU A 483 17.41 8.31 -25.35
C GLU A 483 17.43 9.73 -25.90
N ALA A 484 17.82 9.89 -27.17
CA ALA A 484 17.81 11.18 -27.87
C ALA A 484 16.40 11.76 -28.08
N ASP A 485 15.35 10.92 -28.03
CA ASP A 485 13.95 11.33 -28.21
C ASP A 485 13.28 11.72 -26.89
N VAL A 486 14.05 11.83 -25.80
CA VAL A 486 13.59 12.30 -24.49
C VAL A 486 14.42 13.52 -24.06
N PRO A 487 14.17 14.71 -24.65
CA PRO A 487 14.86 15.93 -24.25
C PRO A 487 14.64 16.23 -22.76
N CYS A 488 15.70 16.71 -22.11
CA CYS A 488 15.74 16.96 -20.67
C CYS A 488 16.17 18.40 -20.37
N ASP A 489 15.39 19.09 -19.55
CA ASP A 489 15.82 20.33 -18.92
C ASP A 489 16.83 20.04 -17.79
N VAL A 490 17.85 20.90 -17.69
CA VAL A 490 18.89 20.80 -16.65
C VAL A 490 18.54 21.71 -15.48
N LEU A 491 18.50 21.14 -14.27
CA LEU A 491 18.44 21.94 -13.04
C LEU A 491 19.86 22.42 -12.70
N SER A 492 20.12 23.71 -12.93
CA SER A 492 21.40 24.36 -12.67
C SER A 492 21.26 25.54 -11.71
N ASP A 493 22.39 26.09 -11.27
CA ASP A 493 22.46 27.29 -10.43
C ASP A 493 21.84 28.55 -11.08
N ALA A 494 21.82 28.59 -12.41
CA ALA A 494 21.18 29.63 -13.20
C ALA A 494 19.64 29.54 -13.22
N PHE A 495 19.06 28.44 -12.73
CA PHE A 495 17.61 28.24 -12.74
C PHE A 495 16.94 29.11 -11.66
N VAL A 496 16.06 30.02 -12.09
CA VAL A 496 15.34 30.94 -11.19
C VAL A 496 13.92 30.43 -10.96
N VAL A 497 13.60 30.17 -9.69
CA VAL A 497 12.26 29.75 -9.26
C VAL A 497 11.41 30.98 -8.93
N SER A 498 10.26 31.13 -9.61
CA SER A 498 9.29 32.23 -9.37
C SER A 498 7.96 31.75 -8.77
N GLY A 499 7.82 30.45 -8.51
CA GLY A 499 6.62 29.79 -8.00
C GLY A 499 6.82 28.29 -7.85
N PRO A 500 5.76 27.49 -7.62
CA PRO A 500 5.88 26.03 -7.54
C PRO A 500 6.40 25.43 -8.85
N VAL A 501 7.51 24.68 -8.80
CA VAL A 501 8.15 24.07 -9.98
C VAL A 501 8.37 22.57 -9.75
N ARG A 502 8.05 21.72 -10.72
CA ARG A 502 8.36 20.28 -10.65
C ARG A 502 9.09 19.82 -11.91
N GLN A 503 9.97 18.83 -11.77
CA GLN A 503 10.50 18.11 -12.92
C GLN A 503 9.46 17.08 -13.39
N ILE A 504 8.81 17.36 -14.51
CA ILE A 504 7.75 16.53 -15.09
C ILE A 504 8.33 15.71 -16.23
N GLY A 505 8.37 14.39 -16.05
CA GLY A 505 8.56 13.43 -17.12
C GLY A 505 7.21 13.13 -17.79
N ALA A 506 7.14 13.25 -19.11
CA ALA A 506 5.91 13.01 -19.85
C ALA A 506 6.15 12.13 -21.08
N CYS A 507 5.11 11.39 -21.48
CA CYS A 507 5.06 10.71 -22.77
C CYS A 507 3.62 10.65 -23.27
N HIS A 508 3.36 11.15 -24.47
CA HIS A 508 2.04 11.16 -25.10
C HIS A 508 2.11 10.55 -26.50
N ARG A 509 1.04 9.85 -26.90
CA ARG A 509 0.87 9.47 -28.30
C ARG A 509 0.21 10.62 -29.06
N VAL A 510 0.92 11.17 -30.04
CA VAL A 510 0.46 12.29 -30.87
C VAL A 510 0.67 11.91 -32.34
N ASP A 511 -0.41 11.93 -33.12
CA ASP A 511 -0.39 11.57 -34.55
C ASP A 511 0.27 10.19 -34.81
N GLY A 512 0.06 9.24 -33.90
CA GLY A 512 0.59 7.88 -33.97
C GLY A 512 2.03 7.71 -33.45
N ALA A 513 2.76 8.79 -33.19
CA ALA A 513 4.13 8.75 -32.66
C ALA A 513 4.18 9.06 -31.16
N LEU A 514 5.18 8.53 -30.45
CA LEU A 514 5.44 8.89 -29.05
C LEU A 514 6.23 10.20 -28.98
N LYS A 515 5.72 11.16 -28.22
CA LYS A 515 6.42 12.40 -27.85
C LYS A 515 6.72 12.35 -26.35
N SER A 516 7.99 12.35 -26.01
CA SER A 516 8.47 12.24 -24.62
C SER A 516 9.31 13.46 -24.24
N SER A 517 9.36 13.79 -22.95
CA SER A 517 10.21 14.87 -22.42
C SER A 517 10.41 14.75 -20.92
N VAL A 518 11.42 15.45 -20.40
CA VAL A 518 11.60 15.76 -18.98
C VAL A 518 11.80 17.26 -18.85
N THR A 519 10.81 17.97 -18.31
CA THR A 519 10.81 19.44 -18.26
C THR A 519 10.70 19.98 -16.84
N LEU A 520 11.33 21.13 -16.57
CA LEU A 520 11.12 21.88 -15.34
C LEU A 520 9.88 22.78 -15.50
N ASP A 521 8.74 22.32 -15.02
CA ASP A 521 7.44 22.99 -15.19
C ASP A 521 7.09 23.87 -13.99
N GLY A 522 7.00 25.19 -14.21
CA GLY A 522 6.58 26.19 -13.23
C GLY A 522 5.12 26.64 -13.33
N GLU A 523 4.36 26.13 -14.30
CA GLU A 523 2.95 26.45 -14.53
C GLU A 523 2.03 25.32 -14.07
N LEU A 524 2.34 24.75 -12.90
CA LEU A 524 1.64 23.58 -12.36
C LEU A 524 0.17 23.88 -12.05
N SER A 525 -0.71 23.43 -12.95
CA SER A 525 -2.17 23.51 -12.75
C SER A 525 -2.74 22.29 -12.02
N ASP A 526 -2.03 21.15 -12.02
CA ASP A 526 -2.51 19.92 -11.39
C ASP A 526 -2.23 19.89 -9.87
N PRO A 527 -3.27 19.79 -9.02
CA PRO A 527 -3.10 19.68 -7.57
C PRO A 527 -2.25 18.48 -7.12
N LEU A 528 -2.22 17.39 -7.89
CA LEU A 528 -1.39 16.21 -7.59
C LEU A 528 0.09 16.60 -7.55
N PHE A 529 0.58 17.29 -8.57
CA PHE A 529 1.99 17.67 -8.69
C PHE A 529 2.33 18.90 -7.84
N ALA A 530 1.47 19.92 -7.84
CA ALA A 530 1.68 21.16 -7.10
C ALA A 530 1.81 20.96 -5.58
N ARG A 531 1.18 19.91 -5.04
CA ARG A 531 1.20 19.58 -3.60
C ARG A 531 2.26 18.55 -3.22
N LEU A 532 3.04 18.01 -4.17
CA LEU A 532 4.14 17.11 -3.83
C LEU A 532 5.20 17.82 -3.01
N ARG A 533 5.76 17.13 -2.02
CA ARG A 533 6.78 17.65 -1.11
C ARG A 533 7.82 16.56 -0.86
N GLY A 534 9.04 16.97 -0.50
CA GLY A 534 10.14 16.06 -0.18
C GLY A 534 10.52 15.17 -1.37
N GLU A 535 10.73 13.89 -1.12
CA GLU A 535 11.15 12.88 -2.10
C GLU A 535 9.97 12.10 -2.73
N ARG A 536 8.74 12.62 -2.59
CA ARG A 536 7.55 11.97 -3.12
C ARG A 536 7.51 12.05 -4.64
N ASN A 537 7.21 10.91 -5.24
CA ASN A 537 6.94 10.76 -6.65
C ASN A 537 5.43 10.63 -6.89
N ALA A 538 4.99 10.99 -8.09
CA ALA A 538 3.62 10.76 -8.54
C ALA A 538 3.56 10.49 -10.02
N LEU A 539 2.47 9.87 -10.44
CA LEU A 539 2.17 9.56 -11.84
C LEU A 539 0.70 9.84 -12.07
N LYS A 540 0.40 10.40 -13.24
CA LYS A 540 -0.94 10.54 -13.79
C LYS A 540 -0.96 9.94 -15.19
N VAL A 541 -1.91 9.06 -15.46
CA VAL A 541 -2.07 8.35 -16.73
C VAL A 541 -3.41 8.73 -17.33
N TYR A 542 -3.38 9.04 -18.63
CA TYR A 542 -4.52 9.50 -19.40
C TYR A 542 -4.95 8.40 -20.38
N GLY A 543 -6.20 7.97 -20.31
CA GLY A 543 -6.80 7.07 -21.30
C GLY A 543 -7.33 7.85 -22.50
N GLU A 544 -7.38 7.22 -23.68
CA GLU A 544 -8.02 7.82 -24.86
C GLU A 544 -9.52 8.08 -24.66
N ASP A 545 -10.14 7.40 -23.70
CA ASP A 545 -11.54 7.57 -23.30
C ASP A 545 -11.77 8.70 -22.27
N GLY A 546 -10.74 9.46 -21.94
CA GLY A 546 -10.79 10.58 -21.00
C GLY A 546 -10.74 10.17 -19.52
N ARG A 547 -10.65 8.88 -19.19
CA ARG A 547 -10.38 8.45 -17.80
C ARG A 547 -8.95 8.78 -17.41
N VAL A 548 -8.76 9.02 -16.11
CA VAL A 548 -7.47 9.36 -15.53
C VAL A 548 -7.20 8.47 -14.33
N TRP A 549 -6.01 7.88 -14.33
CA TRP A 549 -5.49 7.13 -13.19
C TRP A 549 -4.36 7.93 -12.56
N SER A 550 -4.22 7.85 -11.25
CA SER A 550 -3.12 8.53 -10.56
C SER A 550 -2.64 7.75 -9.35
N CYS A 551 -1.36 7.91 -9.05
CA CYS A 551 -0.76 7.41 -7.83
C CYS A 551 0.29 8.39 -7.30
N LYS A 552 0.59 8.28 -6.01
CA LYS A 552 1.70 8.95 -5.34
C LYS A 552 2.31 8.04 -4.28
N GLY A 553 3.57 8.29 -3.93
CA GLY A 553 4.31 7.56 -2.91
C GLY A 553 5.73 8.10 -2.76
N ARG A 554 6.52 7.55 -1.83
CA ARG A 554 7.95 7.90 -1.74
C ARG A 554 8.73 7.24 -2.90
N GLY A 555 9.55 8.02 -3.60
CA GLY A 555 10.29 7.58 -4.77
C GLY A 555 11.55 6.76 -4.49
N ALA A 556 12.01 6.75 -3.23
CA ALA A 556 13.23 6.10 -2.80
C ALA A 556 13.16 5.71 -1.31
N GLY A 557 14.25 5.11 -0.82
CA GLY A 557 14.41 4.73 0.57
C GLY A 557 14.22 3.23 0.82
N ARG A 558 14.89 2.73 1.88
CA ARG A 558 14.92 1.30 2.21
C ARG A 558 13.53 0.68 2.23
N TRP A 559 12.64 1.23 3.04
CA TRP A 559 11.35 0.61 3.34
C TRP A 559 10.31 0.78 2.23
N PRO A 560 10.15 1.97 1.61
CA PRO A 560 9.27 2.10 0.45
C PRO A 560 9.62 1.14 -0.69
N THR A 561 10.91 1.03 -1.05
CA THR A 561 11.35 0.12 -2.12
C THR A 561 11.25 -1.34 -1.70
N THR A 562 11.54 -1.68 -0.44
CA THR A 562 11.36 -3.05 0.10
C THR A 562 9.90 -3.49 0.00
N GLU A 563 8.94 -2.63 0.38
CA GLU A 563 7.51 -2.99 0.32
C GLU A 563 6.97 -3.13 -1.09
N SER A 564 7.49 -2.34 -2.03
CA SER A 564 7.16 -2.49 -3.45
C SER A 564 7.58 -3.87 -3.97
N VAL A 565 8.80 -4.31 -3.67
CA VAL A 565 9.26 -5.67 -4.01
C VAL A 565 8.44 -6.75 -3.27
N LEU A 566 8.18 -6.60 -1.96
CA LEU A 566 7.37 -7.58 -1.21
C LEU A 566 5.93 -7.68 -1.73
N SER A 567 5.39 -6.61 -2.30
CA SER A 567 4.08 -6.63 -2.94
C SER A 567 4.09 -7.37 -4.28
N ASP A 568 5.17 -7.22 -5.06
CA ASP A 568 5.42 -8.05 -6.23
C ASP A 568 5.55 -9.52 -5.86
N VAL A 569 6.27 -9.83 -4.76
CA VAL A 569 6.32 -11.19 -4.19
C VAL A 569 4.91 -11.70 -3.87
N ALA A 570 4.10 -10.90 -3.18
CA ALA A 570 2.75 -11.31 -2.81
C ALA A 570 1.86 -11.57 -4.03
N ASP A 571 1.97 -10.78 -5.10
CA ASP A 571 1.28 -11.04 -6.37
C ASP A 571 1.72 -12.34 -7.03
N ILE A 572 3.04 -12.57 -7.10
CA ILE A 572 3.60 -13.79 -7.68
C ILE A 572 3.12 -15.01 -6.89
N VAL A 573 3.20 -14.97 -5.56
CA VAL A 573 2.74 -16.05 -4.67
C VAL A 573 1.24 -16.29 -4.85
N ARG A 574 0.40 -15.24 -4.87
CA ARG A 574 -1.03 -15.38 -5.17
C ARG A 574 -1.30 -16.06 -6.51
N ALA A 575 -0.59 -15.65 -7.55
CA ALA A 575 -0.73 -16.23 -8.89
C ALA A 575 -0.30 -17.71 -8.93
N ARG A 576 0.73 -18.09 -8.16
CA ARG A 576 1.14 -19.50 -8.00
C ARG A 576 0.04 -20.32 -7.31
N HIS A 577 -0.54 -19.82 -6.22
CA HIS A 577 -1.64 -20.51 -5.54
C HIS A 577 -2.88 -20.66 -6.41
N ALA A 578 -3.21 -19.65 -7.23
CA ALA A 578 -4.33 -19.74 -8.17
C ALA A 578 -4.17 -20.88 -9.18
N VAL A 579 -2.95 -21.10 -9.70
CA VAL A 579 -2.65 -22.23 -10.60
C VAL A 579 -2.79 -23.56 -9.88
N LEU A 580 -2.34 -23.67 -8.62
CA LEU A 580 -2.44 -24.89 -7.83
C LEU A 580 -3.88 -25.20 -7.37
N GLY A 581 -4.71 -24.17 -7.18
CA GLY A 581 -6.09 -24.27 -6.70
C GLY A 581 -7.15 -24.58 -7.76
N HIS A 582 -6.75 -24.77 -9.03
CA HIS A 582 -7.60 -25.25 -10.11
C HIS A 582 -7.65 -26.79 -10.23
N HIS A 583 -7.28 -27.51 -9.17
CA HIS A 583 -7.45 -28.96 -9.04
C HIS A 583 -8.37 -29.33 -7.88
#